data_AF-A0A258CUJ0-F1
#
_entry.id   AF-A0A258CUJ0-F1
#
_cell.length_a   1.000
_cell.length_b   1.000
_cell.length_c   1.000
_cell.angle_alpha   90.00
_cell.angle_beta   90.00
_cell.angle_gamma   90.00
#
_symmetry.space_group_name_H-M   'P 1'
#
loop_
_entity.id
_entity.type
_entity.pdbx_description
1 polymer ?
#
loop_
_entity_poly.entity_id
_entity_poly.type
_entity_poly.pdbx_seq_one_letter_code
_entity_poly.pdbx_strand_id
1 'polypeptide(L)'
;GQMRAMAPGVDVLVATPGRLIDHLGEKTVTLQGVETFVLDEADQMLDMGFIVPIRRIVKHIPAQRQNLFFSATMPTEIGKLAGELLKDPLKVSVTPQATTVERISQKVLFVEQTRKRALLAELFAEKDFKRVIVFTRTKRGADRVAKSLEQGGVEASAIHGDKSQGQRERALADFKAGKIRALVATDIAARGIDVDAVSHVVQYELPNVPEAYVHRIGRTARAGADGSAIAFCADDERNLLRDIQKVTRQTIPSFDRRNDKGLALMTKAIADVTPEEPRLPSGRSRDPRNDVPAALRQTRNRRPDQGRGGGEGRGGGQPRRDGAKPAQGVKAASAGDRFRGPKREGVAKAWSPID
;
A
#
# COMPACT_ATOMS: atom_id res chain seq x y z
N GLY A 1 2.37 -6.55 22.96
CA GLY A 1 1.61 -6.96 21.76
C GLY A 1 0.28 -6.25 21.72
N GLN A 2 -0.29 -6.02 20.54
CA GLN A 2 -1.51 -5.20 20.33
C GLN A 2 -2.67 -5.60 21.26
N MET A 3 -2.95 -6.90 21.41
CA MET A 3 -4.02 -7.40 22.30
C MET A 3 -3.85 -6.94 23.76
N ARG A 4 -2.62 -7.01 24.29
CA ARG A 4 -2.33 -6.61 25.68
C ARG A 4 -2.52 -5.11 25.89
N ALA A 5 -2.24 -4.30 24.87
CA ALA A 5 -2.42 -2.85 24.93
C ALA A 5 -3.90 -2.45 24.86
N MET A 6 -4.74 -3.22 24.15
CA MET A 6 -6.19 -2.95 24.03
C MET A 6 -7.05 -3.64 25.11
N ALA A 7 -6.50 -4.62 25.83
CA ALA A 7 -7.19 -5.39 26.86
C ALA A 7 -7.93 -4.55 27.93
N PRO A 8 -7.37 -3.44 28.47
CA PRO A 8 -8.11 -2.61 29.42
C PRO A 8 -9.23 -1.75 28.80
N GLY A 9 -9.38 -1.77 27.47
CA GLY A 9 -10.17 -0.81 26.72
C GLY A 9 -9.32 0.39 26.30
N VAL A 10 -9.67 1.00 25.16
CA VAL A 10 -9.02 2.20 24.64
C VAL A 10 -10.08 3.21 24.23
N ASP A 11 -9.84 4.48 24.52
CA ASP A 11 -10.74 5.56 24.10
C ASP A 11 -10.53 5.95 22.63
N VAL A 12 -9.30 5.80 22.12
CA VAL A 12 -8.94 6.08 20.72
C VAL A 12 -8.19 4.89 20.13
N LEU A 13 -8.65 4.42 18.97
CA LEU A 13 -8.03 3.34 18.21
C LEU A 13 -7.65 3.82 16.81
N VAL A 14 -6.35 3.83 16.51
CA VAL A 14 -5.81 4.09 15.16
C VAL A 14 -5.38 2.75 14.56
N ALA A 15 -5.94 2.38 13.41
CA ALA A 15 -5.66 1.09 12.80
C ALA A 15 -5.77 1.13 11.27
N THR A 16 -4.99 0.28 10.59
CA THR A 16 -5.18 0.01 9.16
C THR A 16 -6.32 -0.99 8.96
N PRO A 17 -7.11 -0.89 7.87
CA PRO A 17 -8.32 -1.70 7.71
C PRO A 17 -8.10 -3.21 7.80
N GLY A 18 -7.03 -3.72 7.17
CA GLY A 18 -6.71 -5.16 7.20
C GLY A 18 -6.50 -5.67 8.63
N ARG A 19 -5.65 -4.98 9.40
CA ARG A 19 -5.32 -5.41 10.77
C ARG A 19 -6.51 -5.27 11.72
N LEU A 20 -7.34 -4.25 11.54
CA LEU A 20 -8.56 -4.10 12.35
C LEU A 20 -9.56 -5.22 12.08
N ILE A 21 -9.70 -5.67 10.83
CA ILE A 21 -10.55 -6.82 10.49
C ILE A 21 -10.04 -8.10 11.15
N ASP A 22 -8.73 -8.32 11.18
CA ASP A 22 -8.16 -9.49 11.87
C ASP A 22 -8.56 -9.47 13.35
N HIS A 23 -8.42 -8.33 14.03
CA HIS A 23 -8.81 -8.18 15.43
C HIS A 23 -10.32 -8.36 15.67
N LEU A 24 -11.16 -7.86 14.76
CA LEU A 24 -12.61 -8.08 14.80
C LEU A 24 -12.95 -9.57 14.61
N GLY A 25 -12.29 -10.25 13.68
CA GLY A 25 -12.47 -11.68 13.40
C GLY A 25 -12.04 -12.57 14.55
N GLU A 26 -10.91 -12.24 15.19
CA GLU A 26 -10.41 -12.90 16.40
C GLU A 26 -11.19 -12.50 17.67
N LYS A 27 -12.14 -11.56 17.57
CA LYS A 27 -12.91 -11.00 18.69
C LYS A 27 -12.02 -10.41 19.80
N THR A 28 -10.85 -9.91 19.43
CA THR A 28 -9.92 -9.25 20.35
C THR A 28 -10.21 -7.75 20.47
N VAL A 29 -11.12 -7.22 19.66
CA VAL A 29 -11.67 -5.86 19.75
C VAL A 29 -13.17 -5.87 19.42
N THR A 30 -13.91 -4.94 20.01
CA THR A 30 -15.30 -4.62 19.64
C THR A 30 -15.39 -3.13 19.35
N LEU A 31 -16.24 -2.76 18.39
CA LEU A 31 -16.45 -1.37 17.97
C LEU A 31 -17.83 -0.83 18.37
N GLN A 32 -18.56 -1.55 19.25
CA GLN A 32 -19.92 -1.17 19.65
C GLN A 32 -19.99 0.14 20.45
N GLY A 33 -18.90 0.60 21.05
CA GLY A 33 -18.83 1.88 21.78
C GLY A 33 -18.33 3.05 20.93
N VAL A 34 -18.16 2.87 19.62
CA VAL A 34 -17.61 3.93 18.76
C VAL A 34 -18.68 4.97 18.45
N GLU A 35 -18.44 6.18 18.93
CA GLU A 35 -19.30 7.36 18.68
C GLU A 35 -18.76 8.22 17.53
N THR A 36 -17.46 8.15 17.25
CA THR A 36 -16.80 8.88 16.16
C THR A 36 -15.96 7.94 15.31
N PHE A 37 -16.17 7.95 13.99
CA PHE A 37 -15.38 7.20 13.02
C PHE A 37 -14.69 8.14 12.05
N VAL A 38 -13.37 8.02 11.95
CA VAL A 38 -12.54 8.85 11.07
C VAL A 38 -11.98 7.98 9.96
N LEU A 39 -12.17 8.42 8.72
CA LEU A 39 -11.56 7.84 7.54
C LEU A 39 -10.60 8.86 6.95
N ASP A 40 -9.30 8.66 7.16
CA ASP A 40 -8.24 9.53 6.65
C ASP A 40 -7.56 8.94 5.41
N GLU A 41 -7.10 9.79 4.49
CA GLU A 41 -6.51 9.41 3.19
C GLU A 41 -7.38 8.40 2.40
N ALA A 42 -8.68 8.69 2.29
CA ALA A 42 -9.65 7.75 1.73
C ALA A 42 -9.38 7.33 0.27
N ASP A 43 -8.93 8.26 -0.57
CA ASP A 43 -8.41 8.00 -1.92
C ASP A 43 -7.28 6.97 -1.94
N GLN A 44 -6.35 7.05 -1.01
CA GLN A 44 -5.26 6.09 -0.91
C GLN A 44 -5.76 4.69 -0.50
N MET A 45 -6.80 4.63 0.33
CA MET A 45 -7.42 3.35 0.68
C MET A 45 -8.14 2.69 -0.50
N LEU A 46 -8.66 3.46 -1.46
CA LEU A 46 -9.16 2.92 -2.73
C LEU A 46 -8.03 2.27 -3.54
N ASP A 47 -6.88 2.94 -3.69
CA ASP A 47 -5.73 2.40 -4.43
C ASP A 47 -5.25 1.06 -3.88
N MET A 48 -5.37 0.87 -2.56
CA MET A 48 -4.97 -0.37 -1.87
C MET A 48 -6.04 -1.47 -1.90
N GLY A 49 -7.20 -1.21 -2.53
CA GLY A 49 -8.33 -2.13 -2.55
C GLY A 49 -9.02 -2.27 -1.19
N PHE A 50 -8.85 -1.31 -0.29
CA PHE A 50 -9.38 -1.37 1.08
C PHE A 50 -10.84 -0.94 1.22
N ILE A 51 -11.51 -0.54 0.13
CA ILE A 51 -12.96 -0.24 0.16
C ILE A 51 -13.76 -1.41 0.73
N VAL A 52 -13.47 -2.64 0.30
CA VAL A 52 -14.19 -3.82 0.78
C VAL A 52 -13.95 -4.04 2.28
N PRO A 53 -12.69 -4.04 2.77
CA PRO A 53 -12.39 -3.98 4.20
C PRO A 53 -13.13 -2.88 4.98
N ILE A 54 -13.09 -1.63 4.51
CA ILE A 54 -13.74 -0.49 5.19
C ILE A 54 -15.24 -0.74 5.34
N ARG A 55 -15.91 -1.16 4.26
CA ARG A 55 -17.34 -1.51 4.30
C ARG A 55 -17.64 -2.64 5.28
N ARG A 56 -16.71 -3.58 5.51
CA ARG A 56 -16.86 -4.62 6.54
C ARG A 56 -16.71 -4.06 7.95
N ILE A 57 -15.72 -3.19 8.18
CA ILE A 57 -15.50 -2.55 9.48
C ILE A 57 -16.74 -1.73 9.87
N VAL A 58 -17.25 -0.91 8.95
CA VAL A 58 -18.42 -0.03 9.19
C VAL A 58 -19.66 -0.80 9.65
N LYS A 59 -19.83 -2.06 9.21
CA LYS A 59 -20.93 -2.92 9.69
C LYS A 59 -20.83 -3.31 11.16
N HIS A 60 -19.66 -3.21 11.77
CA HIS A 60 -19.43 -3.51 13.19
C HIS A 60 -19.51 -2.26 14.07
N ILE A 61 -19.70 -1.08 13.47
CA ILE A 61 -19.79 0.20 14.16
C ILE A 61 -21.28 0.58 14.32
N PRO A 62 -21.70 1.19 15.44
CA PRO A 62 -23.06 1.71 15.61
C PRO A 62 -23.54 2.60 14.45
N ALA A 63 -24.82 2.49 14.10
CA ALA A 63 -25.40 3.29 13.01
C ALA A 63 -25.45 4.79 13.35
N GLN A 64 -25.71 5.12 14.62
CA GLN A 64 -25.66 6.49 15.13
C GLN A 64 -24.24 6.80 15.57
N ARG A 65 -23.54 7.63 14.79
CA ARG A 65 -22.16 8.05 15.02
C ARG A 65 -21.84 9.30 14.20
N GLN A 66 -20.83 10.04 14.62
CA GLN A 66 -20.20 11.07 13.80
C GLN A 66 -19.19 10.42 12.85
N ASN A 67 -19.22 10.80 11.58
CA ASN A 67 -18.23 10.35 10.59
C ASN A 67 -17.44 11.56 10.09
N LEU A 68 -16.11 11.46 10.11
CA LEU A 68 -15.19 12.41 9.51
C LEU A 68 -14.48 11.72 8.34
N PHE A 69 -14.43 12.39 7.19
CA PHE A 69 -13.89 11.82 5.96
C PHE A 69 -12.89 12.81 5.37
N PHE A 70 -11.64 12.37 5.26
CA PHE A 70 -10.54 13.14 4.71
C PHE A 70 -9.99 12.42 3.49
N SER A 71 -9.82 13.17 2.41
CA SER A 71 -9.28 12.69 1.15
C SER A 71 -8.63 13.85 0.45
N ALA A 72 -7.47 13.62 -0.17
CA ALA A 72 -6.79 14.66 -0.91
C ALA A 72 -7.36 14.82 -2.33
N THR A 73 -7.86 13.73 -2.90
CA THR A 73 -8.54 13.68 -4.18
C THR A 73 -9.95 13.11 -4.02
N MET A 74 -10.85 13.43 -4.96
CA MET A 74 -12.23 12.97 -4.95
C MET A 74 -12.63 12.30 -6.26
N PRO A 75 -12.02 11.15 -6.63
CA PRO A 75 -12.51 10.37 -7.76
C PRO A 75 -13.90 9.81 -7.47
N THR A 76 -14.64 9.42 -8.52
CA THR A 76 -16.04 9.00 -8.43
C THR A 76 -16.28 7.91 -7.38
N GLU A 77 -15.39 6.93 -7.26
CA GLU A 77 -15.52 5.84 -6.29
C GLU A 77 -15.36 6.31 -4.83
N ILE A 78 -14.49 7.28 -4.57
CA ILE A 78 -14.38 7.93 -3.26
C ILE A 78 -15.61 8.79 -2.97
N GLY A 79 -16.14 9.48 -3.99
CA GLY A 79 -17.42 10.19 -3.88
C GLY A 79 -18.57 9.27 -3.47
N LYS A 80 -18.66 8.06 -4.07
CA LYS A 80 -19.63 7.03 -3.68
C LYS A 80 -19.42 6.56 -2.25
N LEU A 81 -18.19 6.23 -1.86
CA LEU A 81 -17.89 5.81 -0.50
C LEU A 81 -18.25 6.89 0.53
N ALA A 82 -17.92 8.15 0.25
CA ALA A 82 -18.30 9.28 1.10
C ALA A 82 -19.83 9.39 1.21
N GLY A 83 -20.57 9.21 0.11
CA GLY A 83 -22.05 9.20 0.12
C GLY A 83 -22.67 8.02 0.88
N GLU A 84 -22.00 6.87 0.94
CA GLU A 84 -22.43 5.71 1.74
C GLU A 84 -22.18 5.92 3.25
N LEU A 85 -21.11 6.63 3.60
CA LEU A 85 -20.67 6.78 4.98
C LEU A 85 -21.20 8.05 5.65
N LEU A 86 -21.31 9.15 4.93
CA LEU A 86 -21.67 10.46 5.49
C LEU A 86 -23.17 10.72 5.37
N LYS A 87 -23.74 11.40 6.37
CA LYS A 87 -25.12 11.88 6.36
C LYS A 87 -25.11 13.41 6.45
N ASP A 88 -25.60 14.07 5.41
CA ASP A 88 -25.63 15.54 5.28
C ASP A 88 -24.31 16.23 5.72
N PRO A 89 -23.16 15.91 5.07
CA PRO A 89 -21.88 16.38 5.54
C PRO A 89 -21.65 17.86 5.23
N LEU A 90 -21.09 18.59 6.21
CA LEU A 90 -20.40 19.84 5.92
C LEU A 90 -19.18 19.54 5.05
N LYS A 91 -19.15 20.12 3.84
CA LYS A 91 -18.04 19.95 2.91
C LYS A 91 -17.08 21.11 3.04
N VAL A 92 -15.87 20.82 3.51
CA VAL A 92 -14.75 21.76 3.47
C VAL A 92 -13.84 21.32 2.34
N SER A 93 -13.84 22.07 1.24
CA SER A 93 -12.91 21.85 0.13
C SER A 93 -11.85 22.92 0.19
N VAL A 94 -10.59 22.51 0.35
CA VAL A 94 -9.47 23.36 -0.02
C VAL A 94 -9.34 23.21 -1.53
N THR A 95 -9.41 24.31 -2.28
CA THR A 95 -8.98 24.30 -3.68
C THR A 95 -7.61 23.61 -3.72
N PRO A 96 -7.34 22.66 -4.64
CA PRO A 96 -6.06 21.96 -4.65
C PRO A 96 -4.96 22.98 -4.46
N GLN A 97 -3.99 22.67 -3.60
CA GLN A 97 -2.76 23.45 -3.50
C GLN A 97 -2.01 23.33 -4.85
N ALA A 98 -2.55 23.95 -5.90
CA ALA A 98 -1.79 24.34 -7.06
C ALA A 98 -0.59 25.16 -6.59
N THR A 99 -0.73 25.92 -5.49
CA THR A 99 0.31 26.74 -4.89
C THR A 99 1.54 25.99 -4.33
N THR A 100 1.43 24.74 -3.89
CA THR A 100 2.63 23.99 -3.39
C THR A 100 3.34 23.27 -4.53
N VAL A 101 2.58 22.73 -5.50
CA VAL A 101 3.16 22.13 -6.72
C VAL A 101 3.84 23.19 -7.58
N GLU A 102 3.26 24.39 -7.68
CA GLU A 102 3.86 25.54 -8.37
C GLU A 102 5.21 25.97 -7.78
N ARG A 103 5.45 25.71 -6.47
CA ARG A 103 6.73 26.01 -5.81
C ARG A 103 7.78 24.92 -5.97
N ILE A 104 7.40 23.73 -6.46
CA ILE A 104 8.34 22.63 -6.66
C ILE A 104 8.94 22.78 -8.06
N SER A 105 10.26 22.89 -8.14
CA SER A 105 10.99 22.83 -9.40
C SER A 105 10.90 21.42 -9.97
N GLN A 106 10.21 21.26 -11.10
CA GLN A 106 9.94 19.97 -11.71
C GLN A 106 10.72 19.81 -13.02
N LYS A 107 11.33 18.65 -13.23
CA LYS A 107 11.90 18.27 -14.54
C LYS A 107 11.73 16.80 -14.85
N VAL A 108 11.59 16.48 -16.13
CA VAL A 108 11.61 15.12 -16.67
C VAL A 108 12.92 14.88 -17.39
N LEU A 109 13.56 13.75 -17.12
CA LEU A 109 14.73 13.28 -17.85
C LEU A 109 14.31 12.05 -18.66
N PHE A 110 14.27 12.18 -19.99
CA PHE A 110 14.10 11.04 -20.88
C PHE A 110 15.39 10.22 -20.90
N VAL A 111 15.29 8.92 -20.60
CA VAL A 111 16.45 8.04 -20.43
C VAL A 111 16.04 6.59 -20.68
N GLU A 112 16.92 5.77 -21.24
CA GLU A 112 16.63 4.34 -21.39
C GLU A 112 16.60 3.63 -20.04
N GLN A 113 15.74 2.61 -19.93
CA GLN A 113 15.53 1.87 -18.68
C GLN A 113 16.82 1.31 -18.08
N THR A 114 17.76 0.89 -18.92
CA THR A 114 19.06 0.34 -18.50
C THR A 114 19.99 1.39 -17.89
N ARG A 115 19.82 2.68 -18.25
CA ARG A 115 20.69 3.78 -17.83
C ARG A 115 20.20 4.53 -16.60
N LYS A 116 18.97 4.27 -16.15
CA LYS A 116 18.38 4.96 -14.98
C LYS A 116 19.23 4.85 -13.71
N ARG A 117 19.92 3.72 -13.47
CA ARG A 117 20.81 3.56 -12.30
C ARG A 117 22.01 4.49 -12.36
N ALA A 118 22.66 4.56 -13.52
CA ALA A 118 23.78 5.45 -13.75
C ALA A 118 23.35 6.91 -13.60
N LEU A 119 22.17 7.27 -14.14
CA LEU A 119 21.64 8.62 -14.03
C LEU A 119 21.34 8.98 -12.57
N LEU A 120 20.79 8.04 -11.80
CA LEU A 120 20.55 8.26 -10.38
C LEU A 120 21.86 8.48 -9.61
N ALA A 121 22.88 7.65 -9.87
CA ALA A 121 24.18 7.78 -9.23
C ALA A 121 24.86 9.13 -9.57
N GLU A 122 24.77 9.56 -10.83
CA GLU A 122 25.24 10.89 -11.27
C GLU A 122 24.56 12.02 -10.48
N LEU A 123 23.24 11.96 -10.30
CA LEU A 123 22.53 12.98 -9.51
C LEU A 123 22.99 13.01 -8.04
N PHE A 124 23.29 11.87 -7.42
CA PHE A 124 23.79 11.84 -6.04
C PHE A 124 25.24 12.35 -5.88
N ALA A 125 25.98 12.53 -6.98
CA ALA A 125 27.28 13.20 -6.98
C ALA A 125 27.14 14.73 -6.86
N GLU A 126 25.96 15.29 -7.13
CA GLU A 126 25.67 16.71 -6.91
C GLU A 126 25.55 17.03 -5.41
N LYS A 127 26.09 18.18 -4.99
CA LYS A 127 26.14 18.59 -3.57
C LYS A 127 24.76 18.83 -2.94
N ASP A 128 23.76 19.12 -3.76
CA ASP A 128 22.42 19.50 -3.29
C ASP A 128 21.52 18.28 -3.02
N PHE A 129 21.95 17.07 -3.40
CA PHE A 129 21.25 15.81 -3.14
C PHE A 129 21.54 15.29 -1.73
N LYS A 130 21.13 16.07 -0.72
CA LYS A 130 21.43 15.80 0.70
C LYS A 130 20.46 14.81 1.33
N ARG A 131 19.17 14.98 1.06
CA ARG A 131 18.08 14.12 1.58
C ARG A 131 17.09 13.88 0.46
N VAL A 132 17.03 12.65 -0.02
CA VAL A 132 16.35 12.32 -1.28
C VAL A 132 15.43 11.12 -1.08
N ILE A 133 14.16 11.26 -1.50
CA ILE A 133 13.24 10.14 -1.59
C ILE A 133 13.20 9.67 -3.03
N VAL A 134 13.50 8.38 -3.25
CA VAL A 134 13.51 7.77 -4.58
C VAL A 134 12.31 6.82 -4.70
N PHE A 135 11.34 7.14 -5.55
CA PHE A 135 10.16 6.32 -5.75
C PHE A 135 10.36 5.28 -6.87
N THR A 136 10.01 4.04 -6.55
CA THR A 136 9.97 2.90 -7.48
C THR A 136 8.59 2.25 -7.45
N ARG A 137 8.22 1.55 -8.52
CA ARG A 137 6.91 0.89 -8.64
C ARG A 137 6.85 -0.43 -7.88
N THR A 138 7.99 -1.12 -7.74
CA THR A 138 8.04 -2.48 -7.19
C THR A 138 9.01 -2.59 -6.01
N LYS A 139 8.69 -3.48 -5.08
CA LYS A 139 9.50 -3.78 -3.88
C LYS A 139 10.92 -4.24 -4.25
N ARG A 140 11.00 -5.16 -5.22
CA ARG A 140 12.29 -5.63 -5.80
C ARG A 140 13.04 -4.52 -6.54
N GLY A 141 12.32 -3.56 -7.13
CA GLY A 141 12.91 -2.36 -7.70
C GLY A 141 13.59 -1.52 -6.63
N ALA A 142 12.89 -1.27 -5.52
CA ALA A 142 13.43 -0.50 -4.39
C ALA A 142 14.72 -1.12 -3.82
N ASP A 143 14.72 -2.43 -3.56
CA ASP A 143 15.91 -3.13 -3.05
C ASP A 143 17.10 -3.04 -4.03
N ARG A 144 16.85 -3.24 -5.33
CA ARG A 144 17.91 -3.16 -6.35
C ARG A 144 18.49 -1.76 -6.50
N VAL A 145 17.64 -0.74 -6.44
CA VAL A 145 18.07 0.66 -6.54
C VAL A 145 18.87 1.05 -5.29
N ALA A 146 18.39 0.70 -4.09
CA ALA A 146 19.12 0.97 -2.85
C ALA A 146 20.51 0.30 -2.84
N LYS A 147 20.58 -0.99 -3.19
CA LYS A 147 21.86 -1.72 -3.30
C LYS A 147 22.81 -1.08 -4.30
N SER A 148 22.31 -0.66 -5.46
CA SER A 148 23.11 0.00 -6.49
C SER A 148 23.68 1.34 -6.02
N LEU A 149 22.92 2.08 -5.20
CA LEU A 149 23.38 3.33 -4.58
C LEU A 149 24.45 3.07 -3.51
N GLU A 150 24.24 2.08 -2.64
CA GLU A 150 25.22 1.67 -1.63
C GLU A 150 26.56 1.26 -2.27
N GLN A 151 26.51 0.49 -3.36
CA GLN A 151 27.71 0.13 -4.14
C GLN A 151 28.41 1.33 -4.78
N GLY A 152 27.66 2.38 -5.10
CA GLY A 152 28.19 3.66 -5.58
C GLY A 152 28.65 4.62 -4.48
N GLY A 153 28.67 4.18 -3.21
CA GLY A 153 29.09 4.99 -2.07
C GLY A 153 28.03 5.96 -1.54
N VAL A 154 26.75 5.74 -1.86
CA VAL A 154 25.63 6.55 -1.34
C VAL A 154 24.91 5.76 -0.25
N GLU A 155 24.81 6.33 0.95
CA GLU A 155 24.06 5.72 2.05
C GLU A 155 22.57 5.68 1.70
N ALA A 156 22.07 4.48 1.41
CA ALA A 156 20.71 4.27 0.94
C ALA A 156 19.99 3.19 1.76
N SER A 157 18.66 3.29 1.85
CA SER A 157 17.86 2.20 2.42
C SER A 157 16.53 2.08 1.70
N ALA A 158 16.04 0.84 1.55
CA ALA A 158 14.76 0.55 0.91
C ALA A 158 13.64 0.42 1.95
N ILE A 159 12.49 1.03 1.68
CA ILE A 159 11.27 0.91 2.48
C ILE A 159 10.08 0.45 1.60
N HIS A 160 9.53 -0.72 1.93
CA HIS A 160 8.42 -1.34 1.21
C HIS A 160 7.67 -2.34 2.10
N GLY A 161 6.53 -2.83 1.64
CA GLY A 161 5.65 -3.70 2.44
C GLY A 161 6.19 -5.09 2.80
N ASP A 162 7.35 -5.51 2.27
CA ASP A 162 8.00 -6.77 2.66
C ASP A 162 9.10 -6.56 3.72
N LYS A 163 9.43 -5.30 4.06
CA LYS A 163 10.29 -5.01 5.20
C LYS A 163 9.50 -5.22 6.49
N SER A 164 10.14 -5.83 7.48
CA SER A 164 9.58 -5.91 8.83
C SER A 164 9.35 -4.51 9.41
N GLN A 165 8.41 -4.38 10.36
CA GLN A 165 8.11 -3.10 10.98
C GLN A 165 9.35 -2.43 11.59
N GLY A 166 10.19 -3.19 12.30
CA GLY A 166 11.44 -2.66 12.87
C GLY A 166 12.46 -2.21 11.82
N GLN A 167 12.52 -2.87 10.64
CA GLN A 167 13.33 -2.39 9.52
C GLN A 167 12.79 -1.08 8.95
N ARG A 168 11.47 -0.95 8.82
CA ARG A 168 10.83 0.29 8.34
C ARG A 168 11.08 1.45 9.30
N GLU A 169 10.90 1.23 10.61
CA GLU A 169 11.16 2.23 11.65
C GLU A 169 12.62 2.66 11.68
N ARG A 170 13.57 1.71 11.56
CA ARG A 170 15.00 2.02 11.49
C ARG A 170 15.35 2.85 10.25
N ALA A 171 14.90 2.42 9.07
CA ALA A 171 15.16 3.16 7.83
C ALA A 171 14.61 4.60 7.89
N LEU A 172 13.42 4.79 8.47
CA LEU A 172 12.85 6.12 8.68
C LEU A 172 13.65 6.94 9.70
N ALA A 173 14.06 6.34 10.81
CA ALA A 173 14.85 7.01 11.83
C ALA A 173 16.21 7.45 11.29
N ASP A 174 16.91 6.57 10.56
CA ASP A 174 18.21 6.87 9.97
C ASP A 174 18.09 7.93 8.86
N PHE A 175 16.99 7.94 8.09
CA PHE A 175 16.73 8.99 7.10
C PHE A 175 16.44 10.35 7.74
N LYS A 176 15.62 10.37 8.80
CA LYS A 176 15.33 11.58 9.59
C LYS A 176 16.59 12.14 10.24
N ALA A 177 17.45 11.28 10.78
CA ALA A 177 18.72 11.63 11.37
C ALA A 177 19.79 12.06 10.34
N GLY A 178 19.53 11.90 9.03
CA GLY A 178 20.49 12.23 7.96
C GLY A 178 21.65 11.23 7.83
N LYS A 179 21.55 10.05 8.45
CA LYS A 179 22.57 8.99 8.31
C LYS A 179 22.51 8.29 6.96
N ILE A 180 21.32 8.23 6.37
CA ILE A 180 21.16 7.81 4.97
C ILE A 180 20.67 8.99 4.14
N ARG A 181 21.27 9.16 2.96
CA ARG A 181 20.94 10.24 2.01
C ARG A 181 19.77 9.86 1.11
N ALA A 182 19.62 8.57 0.81
CA ALA A 182 18.61 8.07 -0.12
C ALA A 182 17.62 7.11 0.57
N LEU A 183 16.33 7.49 0.63
CA LEU A 183 15.26 6.57 1.03
C LEU A 183 14.53 6.09 -0.23
N VAL A 184 14.74 4.83 -0.60
CA VAL A 184 14.13 4.23 -1.78
C VAL A 184 12.81 3.56 -1.40
N ALA A 185 11.70 4.05 -1.93
CA ALA A 185 10.36 3.67 -1.47
C ALA A 185 9.43 3.20 -2.60
N THR A 186 8.49 2.35 -2.23
CA THR A 186 7.24 2.14 -2.98
C THR A 186 6.14 3.03 -2.39
N ASP A 187 5.11 3.36 -3.18
CA ASP A 187 3.99 4.22 -2.74
C ASP A 187 3.42 3.83 -1.37
N ILE A 188 3.14 2.53 -1.18
CA ILE A 188 2.55 2.01 0.08
C ILE A 188 3.43 2.30 1.30
N ALA A 189 4.74 2.30 1.14
CA ALA A 189 5.69 2.46 2.24
C ALA A 189 6.07 3.91 2.53
N ALA A 190 5.91 4.80 1.56
CA ALA A 190 6.22 6.22 1.70
C ALA A 190 5.02 7.09 2.12
N ARG A 191 3.81 6.52 2.16
CA ARG A 191 2.62 7.15 2.73
C ARG A 191 2.80 7.39 4.23
N GLY A 192 2.36 8.55 4.71
CA GLY A 192 2.58 8.97 6.10
C GLY A 192 4.04 9.22 6.50
N ILE A 193 5.00 9.16 5.56
CA ILE A 193 6.35 9.66 5.84
C ILE A 193 6.27 11.17 6.00
N ASP A 194 6.29 11.59 7.25
CA ASP A 194 6.49 12.98 7.65
C ASP A 194 7.97 13.18 7.96
N VAL A 195 8.68 13.70 6.95
CA VAL A 195 10.11 14.02 7.04
C VAL A 195 10.26 15.45 6.55
N ASP A 196 10.62 16.33 7.48
CA ASP A 196 10.98 17.70 7.15
C ASP A 196 12.25 17.75 6.29
N ALA A 197 12.37 18.77 5.44
CA ALA A 197 13.57 19.08 4.66
C ALA A 197 14.06 17.99 3.67
N VAL A 198 13.14 17.31 2.98
CA VAL A 198 13.51 16.53 1.78
C VAL A 198 13.93 17.50 0.67
N SER A 199 15.20 17.47 0.29
CA SER A 199 15.76 18.34 -0.77
C SER A 199 15.22 17.97 -2.16
N HIS A 200 15.14 16.67 -2.44
CA HIS A 200 14.79 16.16 -3.76
C HIS A 200 13.84 14.97 -3.64
N VAL A 201 12.87 14.93 -4.56
CA VAL A 201 12.07 13.73 -4.82
C VAL A 201 12.42 13.23 -6.21
N VAL A 202 12.92 12.01 -6.31
CA VAL A 202 13.23 11.37 -7.58
C VAL A 202 12.21 10.28 -7.88
N GLN A 203 11.53 10.39 -9.00
CA GLN A 203 10.66 9.34 -9.53
C GLN A 203 11.48 8.50 -10.49
N TYR A 204 12.11 7.46 -9.93
CA TYR A 204 12.92 6.51 -10.71
C TYR A 204 12.03 5.74 -11.70
N GLU A 205 10.79 5.46 -11.31
CA GLU A 205 9.72 4.95 -12.15
C GLU A 205 8.46 5.80 -11.98
N LEU A 206 7.82 6.16 -13.09
CA LEU A 206 6.58 6.92 -13.06
C LEU A 206 5.46 6.09 -12.42
N PRO A 207 4.57 6.72 -11.62
CA PRO A 207 3.43 6.04 -11.02
C PRO A 207 2.46 5.56 -12.09
N ASN A 208 1.79 4.44 -11.83
CA ASN A 208 0.71 3.95 -12.70
C ASN A 208 -0.57 4.79 -12.55
N VAL A 209 -0.73 5.44 -11.39
CA VAL A 209 -1.85 6.32 -11.05
C VAL A 209 -1.33 7.75 -11.05
N PRO A 210 -1.79 8.62 -11.98
CA PRO A 210 -1.32 10.00 -12.10
C PRO A 210 -1.40 10.81 -10.80
N GLU A 211 -2.45 10.63 -10.02
CA GLU A 211 -2.69 11.34 -8.76
C GLU A 211 -1.57 11.07 -7.74
N ALA A 212 -1.00 9.86 -7.76
CA ALA A 212 0.13 9.51 -6.90
C ALA A 212 1.37 10.38 -7.17
N TYR A 213 1.53 10.93 -8.39
CA TYR A 213 2.61 11.87 -8.71
C TYR A 213 2.60 13.09 -7.78
N VAL A 214 1.42 13.71 -7.60
CA VAL A 214 1.25 14.90 -6.77
C VAL A 214 1.60 14.59 -5.31
N HIS A 215 1.16 13.43 -4.81
CA HIS A 215 1.48 12.97 -3.46
C HIS A 215 2.97 12.69 -3.23
N ARG A 216 3.67 12.19 -4.27
CA ARG A 216 5.11 11.92 -4.22
C ARG A 216 5.89 13.23 -4.15
N ILE A 217 5.62 14.17 -5.04
CA ILE A 217 6.36 15.44 -5.08
C ILE A 217 6.05 16.32 -3.87
N GLY A 218 4.84 16.22 -3.29
CA GLY A 218 4.49 16.88 -2.02
C GLY A 218 5.26 16.36 -0.78
N ARG A 219 6.22 15.44 -0.96
CA ARG A 219 7.19 15.06 0.08
C ARG A 219 8.36 16.05 0.17
N THR A 220 8.55 16.93 -0.80
CA THR A 220 9.47 18.07 -0.74
C THR A 220 8.68 19.38 -0.60
N ALA A 221 9.39 20.51 -0.55
CA ALA A 221 8.86 21.87 -0.45
C ALA A 221 7.86 22.10 0.71
N ARG A 222 8.12 21.46 1.86
CA ARG A 222 7.34 21.67 3.09
C ARG A 222 7.87 22.88 3.86
N ALA A 223 6.99 23.56 4.60
CA ALA A 223 7.32 24.69 5.47
C ALA A 223 8.01 25.90 4.77
N GLY A 224 7.74 26.12 3.48
CA GLY A 224 8.24 27.30 2.75
C GLY A 224 9.65 27.17 2.15
N ALA A 225 10.28 26.00 2.28
CA ALA A 225 11.54 25.70 1.59
C ALA A 225 11.30 25.37 0.10
N ASP A 226 12.28 25.68 -0.74
CA ASP A 226 12.30 25.23 -2.13
C ASP A 226 12.53 23.71 -2.19
N GLY A 227 11.88 23.06 -3.14
CA GLY A 227 11.98 21.62 -3.36
C GLY A 227 12.11 21.28 -4.82
N SER A 228 12.86 20.21 -5.13
CA SER A 228 13.06 19.76 -6.50
C SER A 228 12.47 18.36 -6.71
N ALA A 229 11.73 18.20 -7.80
CA ALA A 229 11.19 16.92 -8.24
C ALA A 229 11.73 16.54 -9.62
N ILE A 230 12.35 15.37 -9.71
CA ILE A 230 12.94 14.84 -10.94
C ILE A 230 12.26 13.54 -11.29
N ALA A 231 11.73 13.43 -12.51
CA ALA A 231 11.15 12.20 -13.01
C ALA A 231 11.97 11.60 -14.13
N PHE A 232 12.29 10.31 -14.04
CA PHE A 232 12.86 9.57 -15.14
C PHE A 232 11.75 9.00 -15.99
N CYS A 233 11.84 9.17 -17.30
CA CYS A 233 10.86 8.63 -18.24
C CYS A 233 11.57 7.78 -19.29
N ALA A 234 11.36 6.47 -19.24
CA ALA A 234 11.71 5.58 -20.34
C ALA A 234 10.61 5.61 -21.43
N ASP A 235 10.92 5.03 -22.59
CA ASP A 235 10.00 5.07 -23.74
C ASP A 235 8.68 4.33 -23.47
N ASP A 236 8.70 3.27 -22.65
CA ASP A 236 7.53 2.51 -22.20
C ASP A 236 6.67 3.26 -21.16
N GLU A 237 7.19 4.35 -20.58
CA GLU A 237 6.50 5.15 -19.55
C GLU A 237 5.89 6.46 -20.10
N ARG A 238 6.05 6.73 -21.40
CA ARG A 238 5.56 7.98 -22.04
C ARG A 238 4.05 8.21 -21.87
N ASN A 239 3.27 7.14 -21.87
CA ASN A 239 1.82 7.24 -21.64
C ASN A 239 1.52 7.68 -20.20
N LEU A 240 2.26 7.15 -19.22
CA LEU A 240 2.11 7.55 -17.81
C LEU A 240 2.43 9.04 -17.63
N LEU A 241 3.51 9.53 -18.27
CA LEU A 241 3.84 10.95 -18.26
C LEU A 241 2.71 11.81 -18.84
N ARG A 242 2.12 11.38 -19.95
CA ARG A 242 0.99 12.09 -20.57
C ARG A 242 -0.20 12.20 -19.61
N ASP A 243 -0.53 11.10 -18.93
CA ASP A 243 -1.65 11.07 -17.99
C ASP A 243 -1.38 11.96 -16.77
N ILE A 244 -0.14 11.97 -16.26
CA ILE A 244 0.32 12.89 -15.19
C ILE A 244 0.15 14.35 -15.61
N GLN A 245 0.65 14.74 -16.78
CA GLN A 245 0.54 16.13 -17.25
C GLN A 245 -0.91 16.54 -17.49
N LYS A 246 -1.77 15.60 -17.90
CA LYS A 246 -3.21 15.84 -18.06
C LYS A 246 -3.91 16.07 -16.72
N VAL A 247 -3.62 15.26 -15.70
CA VAL A 247 -4.23 15.40 -14.36
C VAL A 247 -3.71 16.65 -13.64
N THR A 248 -2.41 16.91 -13.72
CA THR A 248 -1.79 18.11 -13.13
C THR A 248 -2.07 19.39 -13.91
N ARG A 249 -2.52 19.28 -15.17
CA ARG A 249 -2.71 20.39 -16.11
C ARG A 249 -1.45 21.23 -16.30
N GLN A 250 -0.29 20.59 -16.18
CA GLN A 250 1.02 21.22 -16.29
C GLN A 250 1.87 20.45 -17.30
N THR A 251 2.57 21.18 -18.17
CA THR A 251 3.64 20.62 -18.99
C THR A 251 4.93 20.71 -18.20
N ILE A 252 5.51 19.57 -17.87
CA ILE A 252 6.74 19.53 -17.07
C ILE A 252 7.93 19.71 -18.03
N PRO A 253 8.87 20.65 -17.76
CA PRO A 253 10.09 20.80 -18.54
C PRO A 253 10.82 19.46 -18.69
N SER A 254 11.19 19.11 -19.92
CA SER A 254 11.79 17.81 -20.22
C SER A 254 13.13 17.95 -20.93
N PHE A 255 14.05 17.05 -20.61
CA PHE A 255 15.41 17.01 -21.15
C PHE A 255 15.72 15.59 -21.61
N ASP A 256 16.38 15.46 -22.75
CA ASP A 256 16.72 14.15 -23.31
C ASP A 256 18.15 13.76 -22.93
N ARG A 257 18.30 12.66 -22.18
CA ARG A 257 19.59 12.09 -21.78
C ARG A 257 19.90 10.76 -22.49
N ARG A 258 19.07 10.32 -23.45
CA ARG A 258 19.25 9.03 -24.15
C ARG A 258 20.54 8.98 -24.98
N ASN A 259 20.94 10.11 -25.54
CA ASN A 259 22.17 10.23 -26.35
C ASN A 259 23.41 10.63 -25.52
N ASP A 260 23.34 10.57 -24.19
CA ASP A 260 24.43 10.95 -23.32
C ASP A 260 25.54 9.90 -23.29
N LYS A 261 26.72 10.26 -23.82
CA LYS A 261 27.90 9.40 -23.88
C LYS A 261 28.50 9.14 -22.50
N GLY A 262 28.49 10.12 -21.59
CA GLY A 262 28.99 9.96 -20.23
C GLY A 262 28.14 8.97 -19.45
N LEU A 263 26.82 9.09 -19.59
CA LEU A 263 25.87 8.15 -19.00
C LEU A 263 26.02 6.73 -19.56
N ALA A 264 26.32 6.59 -20.86
CA ALA A 264 26.59 5.30 -21.48
C ALA A 264 27.84 4.62 -20.88
N LEU A 265 28.90 5.38 -20.61
CA LEU A 265 30.13 4.87 -19.98
C LEU A 265 29.88 4.46 -18.53
N MET A 266 29.21 5.31 -17.74
CA MET A 266 28.84 4.98 -16.36
C MET A 266 27.96 3.73 -16.27
N THR A 267 27.02 3.57 -17.20
CA THR A 267 26.14 2.39 -17.24
C THR A 267 26.94 1.10 -17.42
N LYS A 268 27.97 1.11 -18.28
CA LYS A 268 28.86 -0.05 -18.46
C LYS A 268 29.65 -0.34 -17.18
N ALA A 269 30.23 0.69 -16.57
CA ALA A 269 30.99 0.53 -15.32
C ALA A 269 30.15 -0.02 -14.16
N ILE A 270 28.88 0.40 -14.03
CA ILE A 270 27.98 -0.12 -12.98
C ILE A 270 27.58 -1.57 -13.27
N ALA A 271 27.37 -1.94 -14.53
CA ALA A 271 27.02 -3.31 -14.91
C ALA A 271 28.11 -4.32 -14.52
N ASP A 272 29.38 -3.93 -14.61
CA ASP A 272 30.53 -4.77 -14.25
C ASP A 272 30.67 -4.97 -12.72
N VAL A 273 30.11 -4.07 -11.91
CA VAL A 273 30.19 -4.09 -10.44
C VAL A 273 29.02 -4.85 -9.80
N THR A 274 27.87 -4.96 -10.48
CA THR A 274 26.73 -5.75 -9.98
C THR A 274 26.94 -7.24 -10.25
N PRO A 275 27.06 -8.11 -9.22
CA PRO A 275 27.10 -9.55 -9.44
C PRO A 275 25.80 -9.96 -10.14
N GLU A 276 25.93 -10.62 -11.28
CA GLU A 276 24.81 -11.25 -11.95
C GLU A 276 24.16 -12.23 -10.95
N GLU A 277 22.90 -12.00 -10.59
CA GLU A 277 22.19 -12.97 -9.74
C GLU A 277 22.24 -14.34 -10.43
N PRO A 278 22.52 -15.43 -9.70
CA PRO A 278 22.57 -16.75 -10.30
C PRO A 278 21.26 -16.99 -11.05
N ARG A 279 21.33 -17.09 -12.38
CA ARG A 279 20.21 -17.52 -13.20
C ARG A 279 19.91 -18.96 -12.76
N LEU A 280 18.91 -19.13 -11.90
CA LEU A 280 18.40 -20.45 -11.55
C LEU A 280 18.11 -21.19 -12.86
N PRO A 281 18.60 -22.43 -13.06
CA PRO A 281 18.45 -23.14 -14.32
C PRO A 281 16.97 -23.20 -14.70
N SER A 282 16.64 -22.64 -15.86
CA SER A 282 15.32 -22.69 -16.46
C SER A 282 15.00 -24.13 -16.85
N GLY A 283 14.43 -24.87 -15.93
CA GLY A 283 14.15 -26.30 -16.08
C GLY A 283 13.01 -26.77 -15.20
N ARG A 284 11.87 -26.05 -15.22
CA ARG A 284 10.55 -26.62 -14.87
C ARG A 284 9.46 -25.68 -15.36
N SER A 285 8.61 -26.20 -16.24
CA SER A 285 7.42 -25.52 -16.77
C SER A 285 6.59 -24.98 -15.60
N ARG A 286 6.33 -23.68 -15.61
CA ARG A 286 5.65 -22.95 -14.55
C ARG A 286 4.14 -23.23 -14.68
N ASP A 287 3.65 -24.25 -13.97
CA ASP A 287 2.21 -24.51 -13.84
C ASP A 287 1.54 -23.33 -13.12
N PRO A 288 0.52 -22.65 -13.70
CA PRO A 288 -0.14 -21.48 -13.10
C PRO A 288 -0.91 -21.75 -11.80
N ARG A 289 -0.89 -22.98 -11.25
CA ARG A 289 -1.72 -23.41 -10.12
C ARG A 289 -1.11 -23.22 -8.74
N ASN A 290 0.04 -22.55 -8.61
CA ASN A 290 0.75 -22.41 -7.32
C ASN A 290 0.56 -21.08 -6.58
N ASP A 291 -0.31 -20.19 -7.07
CA ASP A 291 -0.58 -18.89 -6.42
C ASP A 291 -1.78 -18.91 -5.44
N VAL A 292 -2.03 -20.05 -4.77
CA VAL A 292 -3.08 -20.15 -3.73
C VAL A 292 -2.47 -20.51 -2.37
N PRO A 293 -2.85 -19.80 -1.28
CA PRO A 293 -2.40 -20.12 0.07
C PRO A 293 -2.72 -21.57 0.49
N ALA A 294 -1.84 -22.20 1.26
CA ALA A 294 -1.93 -23.61 1.67
C ALA A 294 -3.27 -23.99 2.36
N ALA A 295 -3.97 -23.02 2.94
CA ALA A 295 -5.26 -23.20 3.61
C ALA A 295 -6.43 -23.57 2.69
N LEU A 296 -6.28 -23.48 1.36
CA LEU A 296 -7.33 -23.82 0.38
C LEU A 296 -7.08 -25.15 -0.35
N ARG A 297 -6.02 -25.91 -0.01
CA ARG A 297 -5.66 -27.17 -0.69
C ARG A 297 -6.49 -28.40 -0.28
N GLN A 298 -7.36 -28.29 0.73
CA GLN A 298 -8.10 -29.43 1.29
C GLN A 298 -9.52 -29.61 0.77
N THR A 299 -9.82 -29.30 -0.50
CA THR A 299 -11.08 -29.75 -1.10
C THR A 299 -10.95 -29.87 -2.60
N ARG A 300 -10.41 -30.99 -3.09
CA ARG A 300 -10.76 -31.66 -4.37
C ARG A 300 -9.68 -32.66 -4.72
N ASN A 301 -9.80 -33.88 -4.17
CA ASN A 301 -9.24 -35.05 -4.83
C ASN A 301 -10.07 -36.29 -4.46
N ARG A 302 -11.25 -36.41 -5.06
CA ARG A 302 -11.95 -37.67 -5.27
C ARG A 302 -12.81 -37.56 -6.52
N ARG A 303 -12.30 -38.03 -7.65
CA ARG A 303 -13.04 -38.84 -8.63
C ARG A 303 -12.08 -39.44 -9.67
N PRO A 304 -12.40 -40.64 -10.17
CA PRO A 304 -11.40 -41.61 -10.64
C PRO A 304 -11.22 -41.61 -12.16
N ASP A 305 -10.07 -42.15 -12.51
CA ASP A 305 -9.49 -42.42 -13.83
C ASP A 305 -10.40 -43.25 -14.75
N GLN A 306 -10.51 -42.84 -16.01
CA GLN A 306 -11.21 -43.58 -17.08
C GLN A 306 -10.16 -44.40 -17.85
N GLY A 307 -10.13 -45.70 -17.56
CA GLY A 307 -9.34 -46.68 -18.28
C GLY A 307 -9.88 -46.98 -19.69
N ARG A 308 -8.95 -47.16 -20.62
CA ARG A 308 -9.13 -47.87 -21.90
C ARG A 308 -8.61 -49.30 -21.73
N GLY A 309 -9.44 -50.27 -22.12
CA GLY A 309 -8.96 -51.52 -22.74
C GLY A 309 -9.21 -52.83 -21.97
N GLY A 310 -10.17 -53.61 -22.48
CA GLY A 310 -10.01 -55.05 -22.67
C GLY A 310 -10.65 -56.00 -21.64
N GLY A 311 -11.48 -56.92 -22.14
CA GLY A 311 -11.60 -58.27 -21.56
C GLY A 311 -12.95 -58.64 -20.92
N GLU A 312 -13.80 -59.29 -21.72
CA GLU A 312 -14.66 -60.45 -21.41
C GLU A 312 -15.31 -60.65 -20.03
N GLY A 313 -16.62 -60.92 -20.07
CA GLY A 313 -17.14 -62.14 -19.43
C GLY A 313 -18.01 -62.02 -18.18
N ARG A 314 -19.33 -62.17 -18.41
CA ARG A 314 -20.33 -62.89 -17.57
C ARG A 314 -20.66 -62.38 -16.15
N GLY A 315 -21.94 -62.04 -15.99
CA GLY A 315 -22.83 -62.82 -15.10
C GLY A 315 -23.31 -62.17 -13.80
N GLY A 316 -24.57 -61.74 -13.80
CA GLY A 316 -25.56 -62.14 -12.78
C GLY A 316 -25.68 -61.34 -11.47
N GLY A 317 -26.92 -60.97 -11.13
CA GLY A 317 -27.38 -60.98 -9.73
C GLY A 317 -27.80 -59.64 -9.10
N GLN A 318 -29.08 -59.30 -9.24
CA GLN A 318 -29.87 -58.56 -8.23
C GLN A 318 -30.37 -59.58 -7.15
N PRO A 319 -31.12 -59.22 -6.07
CA PRO A 319 -31.41 -57.93 -5.41
C PRO A 319 -31.47 -58.04 -3.84
N ARG A 320 -32.07 -57.02 -3.17
CA ARG A 320 -32.83 -56.99 -1.86
C ARG A 320 -32.12 -56.34 -0.65
N ARG A 321 -32.68 -55.24 -0.08
CA ARG A 321 -33.69 -55.09 1.03
C ARG A 321 -33.07 -55.44 2.40
N ASP A 322 -33.29 -54.80 3.56
CA ASP A 322 -34.34 -53.97 4.15
C ASP A 322 -33.77 -53.10 5.30
N GLY A 323 -34.36 -51.93 5.60
CA GLY A 323 -34.90 -51.64 6.95
C GLY A 323 -33.98 -50.72 7.79
N ALA A 324 -34.39 -49.95 8.81
CA ALA A 324 -35.65 -49.43 9.32
C ALA A 324 -35.22 -48.31 10.32
N LYS A 325 -35.99 -47.22 10.47
CA LYS A 325 -35.82 -46.22 11.55
C LYS A 325 -36.38 -46.79 12.87
N PRO A 326 -36.14 -46.17 14.05
CA PRO A 326 -36.99 -45.06 14.49
C PRO A 326 -36.26 -43.94 15.27
N ALA A 327 -37.06 -42.92 15.64
CA ALA A 327 -36.73 -41.59 16.13
C ALA A 327 -36.83 -41.45 17.68
N GLN A 328 -36.25 -40.36 18.21
CA GLN A 328 -36.65 -39.51 19.37
C GLN A 328 -35.44 -38.59 19.67
N GLY A 329 -35.50 -37.29 19.94
CA GLY A 329 -36.57 -36.39 20.36
C GLY A 329 -36.25 -35.80 21.74
N VAL A 330 -35.55 -34.65 21.84
CA VAL A 330 -35.48 -33.84 23.07
C VAL A 330 -35.43 -32.34 22.74
N LYS A 331 -36.32 -31.57 23.37
CA LYS A 331 -36.46 -30.10 23.37
C LYS A 331 -35.69 -29.47 24.55
N ALA A 332 -35.45 -28.15 24.44
CA ALA A 332 -35.29 -27.09 25.48
C ALA A 332 -33.98 -26.30 25.26
N ALA A 333 -33.83 -25.00 25.50
CA ALA A 333 -34.73 -23.88 25.81
C ALA A 333 -33.91 -22.58 25.56
N SER A 334 -34.62 -21.46 25.44
CA SER A 334 -34.12 -20.10 25.26
C SER A 334 -33.39 -19.53 26.48
N ALA A 335 -32.27 -18.83 26.28
CA ALA A 335 -31.82 -17.74 27.15
C ALA A 335 -30.98 -16.76 26.32
N GLY A 336 -31.48 -15.52 26.19
CA GLY A 336 -30.76 -14.42 25.57
C GLY A 336 -29.80 -13.80 26.58
N ASP A 337 -28.52 -13.72 26.22
CA ASP A 337 -27.50 -13.12 27.06
C ASP A 337 -27.16 -11.72 26.53
N ARG A 338 -27.64 -10.69 27.24
CA ARG A 338 -27.35 -9.27 26.98
C ARG A 338 -26.21 -8.85 27.90
N PHE A 339 -25.02 -8.69 27.32
CA PHE A 339 -23.86 -8.09 27.96
C PHE A 339 -24.19 -6.67 28.47
N ARG A 340 -24.05 -6.42 29.77
CA ARG A 340 -24.15 -5.10 30.41
C ARG A 340 -22.77 -4.67 30.88
N GLY A 341 -22.20 -3.66 30.24
CA GLY A 341 -20.98 -2.99 30.70
C GLY A 341 -21.20 -2.15 31.97
N PRO A 342 -20.12 -1.75 32.67
CA PRO A 342 -20.21 -1.05 33.94
C PRO A 342 -20.74 0.38 33.78
N LYS A 343 -21.64 0.77 34.69
CA LYS A 343 -22.17 2.14 34.82
C LYS A 343 -21.06 3.08 35.30
N ARG A 344 -20.79 4.16 34.55
CA ARG A 344 -19.98 5.29 35.02
C ARG A 344 -20.90 6.29 35.74
N GLU A 345 -20.50 6.69 36.94
CA GLU A 345 -21.06 7.84 37.66
C GLU A 345 -20.63 9.12 36.96
N GLY A 346 -21.58 10.04 36.78
CA GLY A 346 -21.37 11.29 36.06
C GLY A 346 -20.61 12.32 36.88
N VAL A 347 -19.56 12.89 36.29
CA VAL A 347 -19.06 14.22 36.65
C VAL A 347 -18.88 14.99 35.35
N ALA A 348 -19.82 15.89 35.08
CA ALA A 348 -19.75 16.83 33.97
C ALA A 348 -18.75 17.93 34.31
N LYS A 349 -17.73 18.10 33.46
CA LYS A 349 -17.02 19.38 33.33
C LYS A 349 -16.88 19.66 31.83
N ALA A 350 -17.66 20.62 31.37
CA ALA A 350 -17.67 21.07 29.98
C ALA A 350 -16.31 21.68 29.63
N TRP A 351 -15.73 21.24 28.52
CA TRP A 351 -14.55 21.83 27.90
C TRP A 351 -14.99 22.61 26.66
N SER A 352 -14.54 23.86 26.52
CA SER A 352 -14.84 24.76 25.40
C SER A 352 -13.53 25.14 24.70
N PRO A 353 -13.41 25.04 23.37
CA PRO A 353 -12.19 25.37 22.65
C PRO A 353 -12.27 26.78 22.07
N ILE A 354 -12.24 27.80 22.94
CA ILE A 354 -11.79 29.15 22.58
C ILE A 354 -11.02 29.67 23.81
N ASP A 355 -9.72 29.41 23.80
CA ASP A 355 -8.63 30.29 24.24
C ASP A 355 -7.28 29.66 23.85
#